data_AF-A0A416U291-F1
#
_entry.id   AF-A0A416U291-F1
#
_cell.length_a   1.000
_cell.length_b   1.000
_cell.length_c   1.000
_cell.angle_alpha   90.00
_cell.angle_beta   90.00
_cell.angle_gamma   90.00
#
_symmetry.space_group_name_H-M   'P 1'
#
loop_
_entity.id
_entity.type
_entity.pdbx_description
1 polymer ?
#
loop_
_entity_poly.entity_id
_entity_poly.type
_entity_poly.pdbx_seq_one_letter_code
_entity_poly.pdbx_strand_id
1 'polypeptide(L)' 'MIYLIAYKEKDGNDFMGQPYILGDFNNLDECKANAQQLIGDGYCYVTVFECEENAPEEISWDYVKRNKMEF' A
#
# COMPACT_ATOMS: atom_id res chain seq x y z
N MET A 1 -2.70 9.32 11.92
CA MET A 1 -3.08 8.38 10.84
C MET A 1 -2.16 8.64 9.68
N ILE A 2 -1.56 7.60 9.14
CA ILE A 2 -0.62 7.66 8.02
C ILE A 2 -1.25 6.89 6.86
N TYR A 3 -1.17 7.44 5.65
CA TYR A 3 -1.64 6.74 4.46
C TYR A 3 -0.46 5.98 3.84
N LEU A 4 -0.69 4.72 3.54
CA LEU A 4 0.32 3.82 2.99
C LEU A 4 -0.23 3.14 1.73
N ILE A 5 0.69 2.68 0.90
CA ILE A 5 0.41 1.92 -0.32
C ILE A 5 1.08 0.56 -0.18
N ALA A 6 0.28 -0.49 -0.23
CA ALA A 6 0.75 -1.86 -0.37
C ALA A 6 0.73 -2.26 -1.83
N TYR A 7 1.80 -2.89 -2.33
CA TYR A 7 1.87 -3.34 -3.72
C TYR A 7 2.69 -4.63 -3.86
N LYS A 8 2.56 -5.27 -5.03
CA LYS A 8 3.44 -6.32 -5.53
C LYS A 8 4.30 -5.78 -6.66
N GLU A 9 5.47 -6.38 -6.85
CA GLU A 9 6.31 -6.10 -8.00
C GLU A 9 5.58 -6.32 -9.33
N LYS A 10 6.14 -5.79 -10.41
CA LYS A 10 5.53 -5.85 -11.75
C LYS A 10 5.31 -7.27 -12.27
N ASP A 11 6.14 -8.20 -11.82
CA ASP A 11 6.01 -9.64 -12.13
C ASP A 11 4.93 -10.35 -11.27
N GLY A 12 4.28 -9.61 -10.36
CA GLY A 12 3.28 -10.14 -9.43
C GLY A 12 3.87 -10.79 -8.18
N ASN A 13 5.20 -10.74 -8.01
CA ASN A 13 5.88 -11.24 -6.83
C ASN A 13 5.74 -10.29 -5.64
N ASP A 14 5.66 -10.88 -4.45
CA ASP A 14 5.63 -10.17 -3.17
C ASP A 14 6.86 -10.56 -2.32
N PHE A 15 7.09 -9.82 -1.24
CA PHE A 15 8.24 -10.04 -0.37
C PHE A 15 7.95 -11.21 0.57
N MET A 16 8.26 -12.44 0.11
CA MET A 16 8.07 -13.67 0.89
C MET A 16 6.63 -13.85 1.45
N GLY A 17 5.61 -13.48 0.68
CA GLY A 17 4.20 -13.50 1.11
C GLY A 17 3.68 -12.18 1.65
N GLN A 18 4.52 -11.15 1.78
CA GLN A 18 4.17 -9.84 2.34
C GLN A 18 4.18 -8.73 1.27
N PRO A 19 3.30 -7.72 1.40
CA PRO A 19 3.31 -6.56 0.51
C PRO A 19 4.61 -5.77 0.61
N TYR A 20 5.03 -5.17 -0.51
CA TYR A 20 5.90 -4.01 -0.45
C TYR A 20 5.09 -2.81 0.03
N ILE A 21 5.68 -2.02 0.92
CA ILE A 21 5.04 -0.83 1.50
C ILE A 21 5.76 0.42 0.98
N LEU A 22 5.01 1.28 0.31
CA LEU A 22 5.40 2.66 0.02
C LEU A 22 4.56 3.57 0.91
N GLY A 23 5.17 4.54 1.58
CA GLY A 23 4.50 5.20 2.70
C GLY A 23 4.98 6.59 3.06
N ASP A 24 4.54 7.01 4.25
CA ASP A 24 4.74 8.33 4.89
C ASP A 24 3.93 9.48 4.25
N PHE A 25 2.81 9.14 3.60
CA PHE A 25 1.93 10.15 3.04
C PHE A 25 1.06 10.76 4.14
N ASN A 26 1.23 12.07 4.36
CA ASN A 26 0.38 12.86 5.26
C ASN A 26 -0.94 13.30 4.59
N ASN A 27 -1.06 13.10 3.28
CA ASN A 27 -2.22 13.48 2.48
C ASN A 27 -2.73 12.28 1.66
N LEU A 28 -4.04 12.00 1.77
CA LEU A 28 -4.70 10.93 1.04
C LEU A 28 -4.66 11.16 -0.48
N ASP A 29 -4.85 12.38 -0.97
CA ASP A 29 -4.83 12.67 -2.41
C ASP A 29 -3.44 12.41 -3.01
N GLU A 30 -2.38 12.74 -2.29
CA GLU A 30 -1.01 12.45 -2.69
C GLU A 30 -0.75 10.94 -2.72
N CYS A 31 -1.22 10.22 -1.71
CA CYS A 31 -1.13 8.75 -1.65
C CYS A 31 -1.86 8.10 -2.84
N LYS A 32 -3.08 8.56 -3.16
CA LYS A 32 -3.86 8.08 -4.30
C LYS A 32 -3.16 8.36 -5.63
N ALA A 33 -2.58 9.55 -5.81
CA ALA A 33 -1.84 9.90 -7.01
C ALA A 33 -0.61 8.98 -7.21
N ASN A 34 0.14 8.71 -6.15
CA ASN A 34 1.27 7.77 -6.18
C ASN A 34 0.82 6.34 -6.48
N ALA A 35 -0.31 5.91 -5.92
CA ALA A 35 -0.88 4.60 -6.20
C ALA A 35 -1.29 4.47 -7.69
N GLN A 36 -1.91 5.50 -8.27
CA GLN A 36 -2.23 5.54 -9.70
C GLN A 36 -0.96 5.52 -10.57
N GLN A 37 0.11 6.18 -10.13
CA GLN A 37 1.41 6.12 -10.82
C GLN A 37 1.99 4.70 -10.79
N LEU A 38 1.96 4.00 -9.65
CA LEU A 38 2.41 2.61 -9.56
C LEU A 38 1.59 1.68 -10.47
N ILE A 39 0.27 1.88 -10.55
CA ILE A 39 -0.58 1.14 -11.50
C ILE A 39 -0.13 1.42 -12.95
N GLY A 40 0.10 2.69 -13.29
CA GLY A 40 0.60 3.09 -14.61
C GLY A 40 1.98 2.53 -14.95
N ASP A 41 2.85 2.39 -13.94
CA ASP A 41 4.19 1.81 -14.08
C ASP A 41 4.19 0.27 -14.16
N GLY A 42 3.02 -0.36 -13.99
CA GLY A 42 2.81 -1.81 -14.15
C GLY A 42 2.95 -2.62 -12.86
N TYR A 43 2.93 -1.99 -11.69
CA TYR A 43 2.92 -2.71 -10.40
C TYR A 43 1.57 -3.37 -10.16
N CYS A 44 1.60 -4.48 -9.42
CA CYS A 44 0.42 -5.32 -9.23
C CYS A 44 -0.17 -5.15 -7.83
N TYR A 45 -1.47 -5.42 -7.67
CA TYR A 45 -2.17 -5.40 -6.36
C TYR A 45 -1.96 -4.11 -5.54
N VAL A 46 -1.82 -2.97 -6.22
CA VAL A 46 -1.65 -1.66 -5.59
C VAL A 46 -2.90 -1.32 -4.76
N THR A 47 -2.73 -1.15 -3.46
CA THR A 47 -3.80 -0.94 -2.48
C THR A 47 -3.42 0.18 -1.54
N VAL A 48 -4.22 1.25 -1.50
CA VAL A 48 -4.11 2.29 -0.49
C VAL A 48 -4.80 1.83 0.79
N PHE A 49 -4.19 2.05 1.95
CA PHE A 49 -4.77 1.72 3.25
C PHE A 49 -4.32 2.74 4.32
N GLU A 50 -5.11 2.89 5.38
CA GLU A 50 -4.72 3.69 6.53
C GLU A 50 -3.99 2.84 7.57
N CYS A 51 -3.05 3.49 8.26
CA CYS A 51 -2.32 2.90 9.35
C CYS A 51 -2.27 3.85 10.54
N GLU A 52 -2.50 3.30 11.73
CA GLU A 52 -2.32 4.03 12.98
C GLU A 52 -0.83 4.19 13.30
N GLU A 53 -0.48 5.18 14.12
CA GLU A 53 0.92 5.48 14.47
C GLU A 53 1.60 4.31 15.20
N ASN A 54 0.81 3.47 15.89
CA ASN A 54 1.24 2.23 16.53
C ASN A 54 1.04 1.00 15.63
N ALA A 55 1.32 1.16 14.33
CA ALA A 55 1.24 0.09 13.35
C ALA A 55 2.02 -1.16 13.79
N PRO A 56 1.58 -2.37 13.40
CA PRO A 56 2.40 -3.55 13.59
C PRO A 56 3.73 -3.40 12.83
N GLU A 57 4.82 -3.92 13.42
CA GLU A 57 6.16 -3.90 12.78
C GLU A 57 6.17 -4.61 11.41
N GLU A 58 5.27 -5.59 11.23
CA GLU A 58 5.03 -6.27 9.96
C GLU A 58 3.62 -6.01 9.45
N ILE A 59 3.52 -5.52 8.21
CA ILE A 59 2.26 -5.33 7.50
C ILE A 59 2.02 -6.51 6.57
N SER A 60 1.00 -7.31 6.85
CA SER A 60 0.57 -8.42 6.01
C SER A 60 -0.54 -8.02 5.03
N TRP A 61 -0.74 -8.80 3.96
CA TRP A 61 -1.87 -8.60 3.05
C TRP A 61 -3.24 -8.71 3.74
N ASP A 62 -3.37 -9.46 4.83
CA ASP A 62 -4.61 -9.53 5.60
C ASP A 62 -4.90 -8.20 6.31
N TYR A 63 -3.87 -7.61 6.92
CA TYR A 63 -3.97 -6.28 7.52
C TYR A 63 -4.33 -5.21 6.49
N VAL A 64 -3.65 -5.21 5.33
CA VAL A 64 -3.96 -4.28 4.23
C VAL A 64 -5.42 -4.41 3.81
N LYS A 65 -5.93 -5.62 3.61
CA LYS A 65 -7.32 -5.84 3.18
C LYS A 65 -8.36 -5.33 4.19
N ARG A 66 -8.05 -5.38 5.48
CA ARG A 66 -8.94 -4.89 6.55
C ARG A 66 -8.99 -3.36 6.61
N ASN A 67 -7.89 -2.69 6.26
CA ASN A 67 -7.75 -1.24 6.38
C ASN A 67 -7.73 -0.51 5.02
N LYS A 68 -8.08 -1.21 3.93
CA LYS A 68 -8.02 -0.68 2.58
C LYS A 68 -8.99 0.48 2.38
N MET A 69 -8.60 1.39 1.50
CA MET A 69 -9.40 2.52 1.06
C MET A 69 -9.73 2.38 -0.42
N GLU A 70 -10.90 2.88 -0.82
CA GLU A 70 -11.30 2.96 -2.23
C GLU A 70 -10.74 4.24 -2.86
N PHE A 71 -10.17 4.12 -4.06
CA PHE A 71 -9.57 5.22 -4.81
C PHE A 71 -9.60 4.99 -6.32
#